data_AF-A0A431UH60-F1
#
_entry.id   AF-A0A431UH60-F1
#
_cell.length_a   1.000
_cell.length_b   1.000
_cell.length_c   1.000
_cell.angle_alpha   90.00
_cell.angle_beta   90.00
_cell.angle_gamma   90.00
#
_symmetry.space_group_name_H-M   'P 1'
#
loop_
_entity.id
_entity.type
_entity.pdbx_description
1 polymer ?
#
loop_
_entity_poly.entity_id
_entity_poly.type
_entity_poly.pdbx_seq_one_letter_code
_entity_poly.pdbx_strand_id
1 'polypeptide(L)'
;MRRNGMKIFASCFMWLGLILSGQVAAQEIIQYVHTDALGSPVAISDASGAIIERTVYEPYGAVVGDAKGDLPGFTGHVSDSATGLTYMQQRYYDPLIGIFLSTDPVDVGLNNGALFNRYMYSALNPYTFFDPDGRCTGS
;
A
#
# COMPACT_ATOMS: atom_id res chain seq x y z
N MET A 1 -3.35 -31.56 -64.52
CA MET A 1 -4.22 -30.47 -64.04
C MET A 1 -4.21 -30.46 -62.51
N ARG A 2 -3.83 -29.32 -61.91
CA ARG A 2 -4.12 -28.84 -60.53
C ARG A 2 -3.85 -29.75 -59.33
N ARG A 3 -2.78 -29.47 -58.54
CA ARG A 3 -2.86 -29.55 -57.06
C ARG A 3 -1.77 -28.83 -56.22
N ASN A 4 -1.08 -27.78 -56.69
CA ASN A 4 -0.04 -27.11 -55.87
C ASN A 4 -0.32 -25.64 -55.48
N GLY A 5 -1.46 -25.06 -55.89
CA GLY A 5 -1.75 -23.63 -55.67
C GLY A 5 -2.31 -23.25 -54.28
N MET A 6 -2.86 -24.20 -53.52
CA MET A 6 -3.62 -23.87 -52.29
C MET A 6 -2.74 -23.72 -51.04
N LYS A 7 -1.52 -24.28 -51.03
CA LYS A 7 -0.65 -24.28 -49.83
C LYS A 7 0.20 -23.02 -49.68
N ILE A 8 0.50 -22.34 -50.78
CA ILE A 8 1.37 -21.15 -50.80
C ILE A 8 0.60 -19.89 -50.34
N PHE A 9 -0.71 -19.83 -50.63
CA PHE A 9 -1.55 -18.69 -50.22
C PHE A 9 -1.89 -18.67 -48.73
N ALA A 10 -2.10 -19.84 -48.10
CA ALA A 10 -2.38 -19.93 -46.67
C ALA A 10 -1.17 -19.53 -45.79
N SER A 11 0.05 -19.82 -46.27
CA SER A 11 1.29 -19.48 -45.58
C SER A 11 1.63 -17.99 -45.63
N CYS A 12 1.18 -17.27 -46.67
CA CYS A 12 1.43 -15.84 -46.81
C CYS A 12 0.51 -15.00 -45.89
N PHE A 13 -0.73 -15.45 -45.69
CA PHE A 13 -1.69 -14.80 -44.78
C PHE A 13 -1.32 -14.95 -43.30
N MET A 14 -0.69 -16.07 -42.93
CA MET A 14 -0.24 -16.34 -41.56
C MET A 14 1.02 -15.53 -41.19
N TRP A 15 1.85 -15.15 -42.18
CA TRP A 15 3.01 -14.28 -41.97
C TRP A 15 2.68 -12.78 -42.03
N LEU A 16 1.59 -12.37 -42.71
CA LEU A 16 1.15 -10.98 -42.69
C LEU A 16 0.48 -10.57 -41.36
N GLY A 17 -0.18 -11.51 -40.67
CA GLY A 17 -0.80 -11.26 -39.37
C GLY A 17 0.21 -11.06 -38.22
N LEU A 18 1.43 -11.58 -38.35
CA LEU A 18 2.49 -11.47 -37.34
C LEU A 18 3.26 -10.14 -37.40
N ILE A 19 3.15 -9.40 -38.52
CA ILE A 19 3.82 -8.10 -38.72
C ILE A 19 2.96 -6.93 -38.23
N LEU A 20 1.69 -7.20 -37.86
CA LEU A 20 0.73 -6.24 -37.30
C LEU A 20 0.57 -6.34 -35.78
N SER A 21 1.54 -6.94 -35.08
CA SER A 21 1.66 -6.73 -33.63
C SER A 21 2.09 -5.28 -33.40
N GLY A 22 1.11 -4.39 -33.21
CA GLY A 22 1.36 -3.01 -32.82
C GLY A 22 2.25 -2.99 -31.59
N GLN A 23 3.32 -2.18 -31.63
CA GLN A 23 4.16 -1.97 -30.46
C GLN A 23 3.30 -1.28 -29.40
N VAL A 24 2.94 -2.03 -28.35
CA VAL A 24 2.37 -1.43 -27.15
C VAL A 24 3.53 -0.78 -26.41
N ALA A 25 3.78 0.49 -26.69
CA ALA A 25 4.70 1.27 -25.87
C ALA A 25 4.03 1.48 -24.51
N ALA A 26 4.54 0.81 -23.47
CA ALA A 26 4.14 1.13 -22.11
C ALA A 26 4.64 2.56 -21.82
N GLN A 27 3.73 3.46 -21.46
CA GLN A 27 4.10 4.79 -21.03
C GLN A 27 4.67 4.70 -19.62
N GLU A 28 5.94 5.06 -19.45
CA GLU A 28 6.57 5.12 -18.14
C GLU A 28 6.05 6.34 -17.38
N ILE A 29 5.47 6.11 -16.19
CA ILE A 29 5.02 7.17 -15.28
C ILE A 29 5.92 7.10 -14.05
N ILE A 30 6.73 8.13 -13.85
CA ILE A 30 7.64 8.25 -12.70
C ILE A 30 6.95 9.10 -11.64
N GLN A 31 6.84 8.54 -10.43
CA GLN A 31 6.36 9.23 -9.25
C GLN A 31 7.36 9.07 -8.11
N TYR A 32 7.56 10.13 -7.34
CA TYR A 32 8.39 10.13 -6.14
C TYR A 32 7.50 10.28 -4.91
N VAL A 33 7.59 9.32 -4.01
CA VAL A 33 6.87 9.32 -2.74
C VAL A 33 7.73 10.00 -1.68
N HIS A 34 7.16 10.98 -1.01
CA HIS A 34 7.77 11.70 0.11
C HIS A 34 7.10 11.26 1.40
N THR A 35 7.88 10.78 2.36
CA THR A 35 7.36 10.27 3.64
C THR A 35 7.68 11.19 4.81
N ASP A 36 6.90 11.09 5.88
CA ASP A 36 7.26 11.64 7.19
C ASP A 36 8.36 10.79 7.89
N ALA A 37 8.68 11.13 9.14
CA ALA A 37 9.70 10.44 9.94
C ALA A 37 9.32 9.00 10.32
N LEU A 38 8.03 8.64 10.27
CA LEU A 38 7.52 7.30 10.57
C LEU A 38 7.30 6.48 9.29
N GLY A 39 7.55 7.05 8.12
CA GLY A 39 7.38 6.39 6.83
C GLY A 39 5.99 6.56 6.20
N SER A 40 5.12 7.41 6.75
CA SER A 40 3.81 7.67 6.14
C SER A 40 3.95 8.54 4.89
N PRO A 41 3.39 8.16 3.73
CA PRO A 41 3.39 9.01 2.53
C PRO A 41 2.59 10.31 2.72
N VAL A 42 3.25 11.46 2.67
CA VAL A 42 2.65 12.79 2.88
C VAL A 42 2.55 13.62 1.60
N ALA A 43 3.33 13.29 0.59
CA ALA A 43 3.22 13.89 -0.73
C ALA A 43 3.73 12.96 -1.84
N ILE A 44 3.21 13.15 -3.05
CA ILE A 44 3.71 12.51 -4.27
C ILE A 44 4.03 13.60 -5.28
N SER A 45 5.22 13.53 -5.90
CA SER A 45 5.60 14.40 -7.01
C SER A 45 5.83 13.63 -8.31
N ASP A 46 5.60 14.28 -9.44
CA ASP A 46 5.92 13.72 -10.75
C ASP A 46 7.41 13.84 -11.12
N ALA A 47 7.77 13.37 -12.32
CA ALA A 47 9.12 13.43 -12.88
C ALA A 47 9.71 14.86 -12.97
N SER A 48 8.87 15.90 -13.02
CA SER A 48 9.28 17.31 -13.05
C SER A 48 9.47 17.92 -11.66
N GLY A 49 9.13 17.17 -10.60
CA GLY A 49 9.12 17.64 -9.22
C GLY A 49 7.85 18.38 -8.82
N ALA A 50 6.83 18.42 -9.67
CA ALA A 50 5.54 19.03 -9.32
C ALA A 50 4.77 18.10 -8.37
N ILE A 51 4.24 18.67 -7.27
CA ILE A 51 3.44 17.91 -6.31
C ILE A 51 2.06 17.61 -6.92
N ILE A 52 1.76 16.33 -7.10
CA ILE A 52 0.51 15.84 -7.68
C ILE A 52 -0.47 15.33 -6.62
N GLU A 53 0.02 14.99 -5.42
CA GLU A 53 -0.81 14.56 -4.29
C GLU A 53 -0.24 15.03 -2.95
N ARG A 54 -1.12 15.32 -2.00
CA ARG A 54 -0.79 15.55 -0.59
C ARG A 54 -1.76 14.79 0.31
N THR A 55 -1.21 14.25 1.39
CA THR A 55 -1.95 13.53 2.43
C THR A 55 -1.55 14.08 3.78
N VAL A 56 -2.55 14.31 4.63
CA VAL A 56 -2.36 14.81 6.01
C VAL A 56 -2.93 13.76 6.94
N TYR A 57 -2.12 13.32 7.91
CA TYR A 57 -2.52 12.39 8.94
C TYR A 57 -2.69 13.11 10.28
N GLU A 58 -3.72 12.73 11.01
CA GLU A 58 -3.85 12.99 12.45
C GLU A 58 -2.82 12.17 13.25
N PRO A 59 -2.59 12.47 14.55
CA PRO A 59 -1.57 11.77 15.34
C PRO A 59 -1.64 10.24 15.31
N TYR A 60 -2.87 9.71 15.25
CA TYR A 60 -3.16 8.28 15.25
C TYR A 60 -3.37 7.72 13.84
N GLY A 61 -3.05 8.48 12.79
CA GLY A 61 -3.04 8.00 11.41
C GLY A 61 -4.35 8.16 10.65
N ALA A 62 -5.37 8.80 11.22
CA ALA A 62 -6.58 9.12 10.47
C ALA A 62 -6.25 10.14 9.39
N VAL A 63 -6.72 9.91 8.17
CA VAL A 63 -6.48 10.82 7.04
C VAL A 63 -7.46 11.99 7.12
N VAL A 64 -6.95 13.21 7.01
CA VAL A 64 -7.79 14.40 6.86
C VAL A 64 -8.31 14.45 5.41
N GLY A 65 -9.59 14.17 5.23
CA GLY A 65 -10.24 14.09 3.92
C GLY A 65 -10.50 12.64 3.49
N ASP A 66 -10.47 12.39 2.18
CA ASP A 66 -10.81 11.07 1.64
C ASP A 66 -9.61 10.11 1.65
N ALA A 67 -9.91 8.83 1.88
CA ALA A 67 -8.95 7.74 1.76
C ALA A 67 -8.36 7.67 0.33
N LYS A 68 -7.07 7.32 0.24
CA LYS A 68 -6.31 7.29 -1.03
C LYS A 68 -6.35 5.94 -1.75
N GLY A 69 -7.28 5.07 -1.35
CA GLY A 69 -7.37 3.68 -1.81
C GLY A 69 -6.54 2.72 -0.96
N ASP A 70 -6.39 1.49 -1.44
CA ASP A 70 -5.72 0.40 -0.73
C ASP A 70 -4.20 0.42 -0.98
N LEU A 71 -3.57 1.51 -0.54
CA LEU A 71 -2.14 1.78 -0.72
C LEU A 71 -1.42 1.86 0.64
N PRO A 72 -0.08 1.78 0.66
CA PRO A 72 0.69 2.14 1.85
C PRO A 72 0.32 3.55 2.34
N GLY A 73 -0.07 3.66 3.59
CA GLY A 73 -0.52 4.87 4.25
C GLY A 73 0.24 5.10 5.55
N PHE A 74 -0.51 5.24 6.65
CA PHE A 74 0.07 5.56 7.97
C PHE A 74 1.18 4.58 8.36
N THR A 75 2.37 5.14 8.64
CA THR A 75 3.59 4.39 9.01
C THR A 75 4.01 3.29 8.02
N GLY A 76 3.60 3.42 6.76
CA GLY A 76 3.91 2.47 5.69
C GLY A 76 3.01 1.22 5.63
N HIS A 77 2.04 1.10 6.54
CA HIS A 77 1.08 0.00 6.55
C HIS A 77 -0.03 0.22 5.51
N VAL A 78 -0.62 -0.86 5.02
CA VAL A 78 -1.64 -0.79 3.95
C VAL A 78 -2.96 -0.29 4.52
N SER A 79 -3.51 0.76 3.93
CA SER A 79 -4.87 1.21 4.23
C SER A 79 -5.90 0.26 3.59
N ASP A 80 -7.00 0.03 4.29
CA ASP A 80 -8.21 -0.58 3.76
C ASP A 80 -9.25 0.54 3.60
N SER A 81 -9.37 1.05 2.38
CA SER A 81 -10.24 2.18 2.07
C SER A 81 -11.73 1.85 2.18
N ALA A 82 -12.11 0.56 2.15
CA ALA A 82 -13.50 0.15 2.29
C ALA A 82 -13.97 0.22 3.74
N THR A 83 -13.06 -0.01 4.70
CA THR A 83 -13.38 -0.01 6.14
C THR A 83 -12.83 1.20 6.89
N GLY A 84 -11.85 1.91 6.33
CA GLY A 84 -11.11 2.99 7.01
C GLY A 84 -10.04 2.48 7.97
N LEU A 85 -9.76 1.17 7.99
CA LEU A 85 -8.78 0.55 8.86
C LEU A 85 -7.38 0.53 8.23
N THR A 86 -6.37 0.30 9.05
CA THR A 86 -5.00 0.05 8.60
C THR A 86 -4.61 -1.39 8.91
N TYR A 87 -4.20 -2.14 7.89
CA TYR A 87 -3.69 -3.48 8.05
C TYR A 87 -2.20 -3.45 8.39
N MET A 88 -1.88 -3.71 9.66
CA MET A 88 -0.51 -3.73 10.18
C MET A 88 0.04 -5.15 10.22
N GLN A 89 -0.21 -5.96 9.19
CA GLN A 89 0.20 -7.37 9.05
C GLN A 89 -0.44 -8.36 10.04
N GLN A 90 -0.31 -8.15 11.34
CA GLN A 90 -0.82 -9.10 12.35
C GLN A 90 -2.18 -8.71 12.88
N ARG A 91 -2.49 -7.42 12.83
CA ARG A 91 -3.72 -6.86 13.36
C ARG A 91 -4.23 -5.76 12.46
N TYR A 92 -5.55 -5.62 12.44
CA TYR A 92 -6.20 -4.41 11.96
C TYR A 92 -6.19 -3.36 13.06
N TYR A 93 -5.77 -2.17 12.68
CA TYR A 93 -5.72 -0.97 13.52
C TYR A 93 -6.79 0.01 13.07
N ASP A 94 -7.51 0.59 14.02
CA ASP A 94 -8.49 1.64 13.77
C ASP A 94 -7.85 3.02 14.05
N PRO A 95 -7.55 3.80 13.00
CA PRO A 95 -6.92 5.12 13.16
C PRO A 95 -7.86 6.18 13.75
N LEU A 96 -9.18 5.98 13.72
CA LEU A 96 -10.15 6.94 14.24
C LEU A 96 -10.18 6.93 15.78
N ILE A 97 -10.04 5.74 16.37
CA ILE A 97 -10.05 5.57 17.84
C ILE A 97 -8.66 5.26 18.42
N GLY A 98 -7.67 4.94 17.59
CA GLY A 98 -6.28 4.76 18.01
C GLY A 98 -5.97 3.42 18.68
N ILE A 99 -6.69 2.34 18.35
CA ILE A 99 -6.49 1.01 18.95
C ILE A 99 -6.53 -0.12 17.90
N PHE A 100 -5.98 -1.27 18.25
CA PHE A 100 -6.16 -2.51 17.49
C PHE A 100 -7.53 -3.14 17.72
N LEU A 101 -8.04 -3.83 16.69
CA LEU A 101 -9.33 -4.54 16.75
C LEU A 101 -9.22 -5.98 17.26
N SER A 102 -8.01 -6.44 17.54
CA SER A 102 -7.74 -7.78 18.07
C SER A 102 -6.65 -7.73 19.13
N THR A 103 -6.66 -8.72 20.00
CA THR A 103 -5.66 -8.85 21.06
C THR A 103 -4.27 -9.06 20.47
N ASP A 104 -3.26 -8.43 21.07
CA ASP A 104 -1.86 -8.67 20.74
C ASP A 104 -1.53 -10.17 20.85
N PRO A 105 -0.98 -10.82 19.81
CA PRO A 105 -0.59 -12.22 19.88
C PRO A 105 0.63 -12.46 20.80
N VAL A 106 1.37 -11.41 21.19
CA VAL A 106 2.50 -11.51 22.12
C VAL A 106 1.98 -11.71 23.55
N ASP A 107 2.59 -12.65 24.27
CA ASP A 107 2.19 -12.98 25.64
C ASP A 107 2.56 -11.87 26.64
N VAL A 108 1.72 -11.72 27.66
CA VAL A 108 1.86 -10.68 28.68
C VAL A 108 2.89 -11.15 29.71
N GLY A 109 4.14 -10.69 29.58
CA GLY A 109 5.15 -10.97 30.60
C GLY A 109 4.72 -10.39 31.96
N LEU A 110 4.78 -11.20 33.03
CA LEU A 110 4.40 -10.81 34.39
C LEU A 110 5.13 -9.56 34.94
N ASN A 111 6.22 -9.15 34.28
CA ASN A 111 7.06 -8.02 34.67
C ASN A 111 6.80 -6.73 33.87
N ASN A 112 5.88 -6.73 32.88
CA ASN A 112 5.59 -5.54 32.08
C ASN A 112 4.10 -5.20 32.08
N GLY A 113 3.72 -4.29 32.99
CA GLY A 113 2.33 -3.86 33.13
C GLY A 113 1.75 -3.15 31.89
N ALA A 114 2.59 -2.62 31.00
CA ALA A 114 2.12 -1.98 29.77
C ALA A 114 1.45 -2.97 28.80
N LEU A 115 1.81 -4.26 28.88
CA LEU A 115 1.26 -5.32 28.02
C LEU A 115 -0.13 -5.80 28.48
N PHE A 116 -0.67 -5.32 29.62
CA PHE A 116 -2.04 -5.67 30.03
C PHE A 116 -3.09 -5.05 29.09
N ASN A 117 -2.80 -3.90 28.48
CA ASN A 117 -3.66 -3.36 27.43
C ASN A 117 -3.26 -3.93 26.06
N ARG A 118 -3.81 -5.11 25.75
CA ARG A 118 -3.50 -5.87 24.53
C ARG A 118 -4.05 -5.26 23.23
N TYR A 119 -4.74 -4.12 23.30
CA TYR A 119 -5.28 -3.40 22.14
C TYR A 119 -4.55 -2.08 21.87
N MET A 120 -3.62 -1.69 22.74
CA MET A 120 -2.93 -0.42 22.67
C MET A 120 -1.98 -0.36 21.48
N TYR A 121 -2.03 0.75 20.75
CA TYR A 121 -1.02 1.10 19.74
C TYR A 121 0.06 1.99 20.36
N SER A 122 1.33 1.70 20.08
CA SER A 122 2.48 2.59 20.32
C SER A 122 2.53 3.25 21.71
N ALA A 123 2.22 2.51 22.78
CA ALA A 123 2.19 3.02 24.16
C ALA A 123 1.42 4.34 24.37
N LEU A 124 0.37 4.58 23.57
CA LEU A 124 -0.40 5.84 23.52
C LEU A 124 0.44 7.07 23.11
N ASN A 125 1.58 6.87 22.46
CA ASN A 125 2.41 7.92 21.89
C ASN A 125 2.86 7.55 20.46
N PRO A 126 1.95 7.69 19.47
CA PRO A 126 2.20 7.32 18.07
C PRO A 126 3.19 8.24 17.35
N TYR A 127 3.57 9.37 17.95
CA TYR A 127 4.61 10.26 17.39
C TYR A 127 6.02 9.74 17.65
N THR A 128 6.23 9.07 18.78
CA THR A 128 7.55 8.58 19.19
C THR A 128 7.72 7.11 18.87
N PHE A 129 6.66 6.31 19.07
CA PHE A 129 6.72 4.87 18.91
C PHE A 129 5.95 4.41 17.68
N PHE A 130 6.48 3.38 17.04
CA PHE A 130 5.93 2.77 15.85
C PHE A 130 5.85 1.25 16.05
N ASP A 131 4.80 0.62 15.53
CA ASP A 131 4.65 -0.84 15.52
C ASP A 131 4.96 -1.38 14.11
N PRO A 132 6.12 -2.03 13.88
CA PRO A 132 6.55 -2.48 12.56
C PRO A 132 5.69 -3.57 11.93
N ASP A 133 5.03 -4.40 12.74
CA ASP A 133 4.31 -5.58 12.27
C ASP A 133 3.02 -5.86 13.04
N GLY A 134 2.56 -4.91 13.87
CA GLY A 134 1.33 -5.09 14.63
C GLY A 134 1.51 -5.99 15.85
N ARG A 135 2.69 -6.06 16.47
CA ARG A 135 2.96 -6.82 17.72
C ARG A 135 3.72 -6.03 18.79
N CYS A 136 4.10 -4.79 18.50
CA CYS A 136 4.91 -3.96 19.38
C CYS A 136 4.03 -2.91 20.09
N THR A 137 3.98 -3.00 21.42
CA THR A 137 3.20 -2.05 22.23
C THR A 137 3.98 -0.76 22.58
N GLY A 138 5.19 -0.57 22.03
CA GLY A 138 6.05 0.61 22.19
C GLY A 138 7.53 0.24 22.33
N SER A 139 8.35 0.63 21.36
CA SER A 139 9.82 0.47 21.35
C SER A 139 10.47 1.69 20.72
#